data_AF-A0A962R285-F1
#
_entry.id   AF-A0A962R285-F1
#
_cell.length_a   1.000
_cell.length_b   1.000
_cell.length_c   1.000
_cell.angle_alpha   90.00
_cell.angle_beta   90.00
_cell.angle_gamma   90.00
#
_symmetry.space_group_name_H-M   'P 1'
#
loop_
_entity.id
_entity.type
_entity.pdbx_description
1 polymer ?
#
loop_
_entity_poly.entity_id
_entity_poly.type
_entity_poly.pdbx_seq_one_letter_code
_entity_poly.pdbx_strand_id
1 'polypeptide(L)'
;MTWIKTGKAVTRHDARMAAQTLIHPQLARAPVFDAELIARYDINGPRYTSYPTAPHFHERFSEDDLRSIAHASNEDPIPRALSVYVHIPFCLSPCFYCGCTRIITRDRSRADGYLEHLLREIEMTAPMFDADRPVNQLHLGGGPPNFLDATQMQRLLEGLKKG
;
A
#
# COMPACT_ATOMS: atom_id res chain seq x y z
N MET A 1 -10.51 0.24 0.78
CA MET A 1 -9.62 1.27 1.33
C MET A 1 -8.27 1.13 0.64
N THR A 2 -8.18 1.76 -0.52
CA THR A 2 -7.14 1.54 -1.51
C THR A 2 -6.02 2.54 -1.23
N TRP A 3 -4.83 2.05 -0.92
CA TRP A 3 -3.68 2.89 -0.58
C TRP A 3 -2.83 3.10 -1.84
N ILE A 4 -2.84 4.32 -2.37
CA ILE A 4 -1.91 4.72 -3.43
C ILE A 4 -0.70 5.39 -2.78
N LYS A 5 0.45 4.69 -2.74
CA LYS A 5 1.73 5.28 -2.31
C LYS A 5 2.48 5.77 -3.53
N THR A 6 2.49 7.05 -3.84
CA THR A 6 3.36 7.54 -4.93
C THR A 6 4.84 7.27 -4.60
N GLY A 7 5.46 6.29 -5.26
CA GLY A 7 6.87 5.95 -5.11
C GLY A 7 7.72 6.80 -6.04
N LYS A 8 8.84 7.35 -5.54
CA LYS A 8 9.84 8.01 -6.40
C LYS A 8 10.37 6.98 -7.40
N ALA A 9 10.27 7.27 -8.70
CA ALA A 9 10.97 6.52 -9.73
C ALA A 9 12.48 6.77 -9.56
N VAL A 10 13.26 5.70 -9.36
CA VAL A 10 14.72 5.74 -9.37
C VAL A 10 15.16 5.25 -10.74
N THR A 11 15.46 6.17 -11.65
CA THR A 11 16.08 5.84 -12.94
C THR A 11 17.56 5.55 -12.71
N ARG A 12 18.01 4.37 -13.15
CA ARG A 12 19.43 4.02 -13.21
C ARG A 12 20.07 4.83 -14.34
N HIS A 13 20.88 5.83 -14.03
CA HIS A 13 21.97 6.31 -14.87
C HIS A 13 23.11 6.86 -14.00
N ASP A 14 24.30 6.37 -14.32
CA ASP A 14 25.66 6.73 -13.91
C ASP A 14 26.02 7.10 -12.47
N ALA A 15 27.01 6.34 -12.01
CA ALA A 15 27.70 6.46 -10.74
C ALA A 15 28.48 7.78 -10.62
N ARG A 16 28.58 8.24 -9.37
CA ARG A 16 29.41 9.36 -8.86
C ARG A 16 28.79 10.74 -8.94
N MET A 17 27.73 10.95 -8.16
CA MET A 17 27.52 12.22 -7.47
C MET A 17 27.42 11.91 -5.98
N ALA A 18 28.29 12.54 -5.19
CA ALA A 18 28.41 12.33 -3.77
C ALA A 18 27.08 12.64 -3.07
N ALA A 19 26.32 11.59 -2.75
CA ALA A 19 25.37 11.66 -1.67
C ALA A 19 26.19 11.87 -0.39
N GLN A 20 26.41 13.13 -0.04
CA GLN A 20 26.70 13.50 1.34
C GLN A 20 25.46 13.14 2.14
N THR A 21 25.35 11.86 2.48
CA THR A 21 24.38 11.35 3.41
C THR A 21 24.66 12.07 4.71
N LEU A 22 23.72 12.90 5.16
CA LEU A 22 23.66 13.37 6.54
C LEU A 22 23.37 12.17 7.45
N ILE A 23 24.31 11.24 7.54
CA ILE A 23 24.34 10.24 8.59
C ILE A 23 24.82 11.02 9.80
N HIS A 24 23.91 11.30 10.74
CA HIS A 24 24.30 11.86 12.03
C HIS A 24 25.43 10.98 12.60
N PRO A 25 26.58 11.53 13.05
CA PRO A 25 27.76 10.75 13.41
C PRO A 25 27.52 9.68 14.49
N GLN A 26 26.39 9.76 15.20
CA GLN A 26 25.94 8.74 16.16
C GLN A 26 25.35 7.47 15.52
N LEU A 27 24.91 7.50 14.26
CA LEU A 27 24.35 6.34 13.55
C LEU A 27 25.42 5.37 13.03
N ALA A 28 26.70 5.70 13.16
CA ALA A 28 27.82 4.84 12.77
C ALA A 28 28.14 3.74 13.82
N ARG A 29 27.53 3.80 15.01
CA ARG A 29 27.74 2.81 16.07
C ARG A 29 26.62 1.78 16.06
N ALA A 30 26.98 0.50 16.11
CA ALA A 30 26.00 -0.57 16.30
C ALA A 30 25.18 -0.30 17.58
N PRO A 31 23.85 -0.54 17.56
CA PRO A 31 23.04 -0.38 18.75
C PRO A 31 23.60 -1.27 19.86
N VAL A 32 23.81 -0.69 21.04
CA VAL A 32 24.24 -1.44 22.23
C VAL A 32 23.01 -2.10 22.83
N PHE A 33 23.08 -3.41 23.08
CA PHE A 33 22.03 -4.12 23.80
C PHE A 33 22.00 -3.63 25.26
N ASP A 34 20.88 -3.07 25.67
CA ASP A 34 20.64 -2.58 27.03
C ASP A 34 19.32 -3.17 27.53
N ALA A 35 19.42 -4.21 28.35
CA ALA A 35 18.26 -4.95 28.86
C ALA A 35 17.38 -4.08 29.76
N GLU A 36 17.97 -3.15 30.53
CA GLU A 36 17.21 -2.27 31.41
C GLU A 36 16.43 -1.24 30.61
N LEU A 37 17.03 -0.70 29.56
CA LEU A 37 16.36 0.24 28.66
C LEU A 37 15.20 -0.43 27.91
N ILE A 38 15.41 -1.64 27.40
CA ILE A 38 14.36 -2.41 26.72
C ILE A 38 13.22 -2.68 27.70
N ALA A 39 13.52 -3.18 28.90
CA ALA A 39 12.50 -3.47 29.92
C ALA A 39 11.71 -2.21 30.33
N ARG A 40 12.35 -1.03 30.37
CA ARG A 40 11.69 0.24 30.68
C ARG A 40 10.66 0.66 29.63
N TYR A 41 10.90 0.35 28.35
CA TYR A 41 10.08 0.81 27.22
C TYR A 41 9.28 -0.31 26.54
N ASP A 42 9.31 -1.54 27.06
CA ASP A 42 8.48 -2.66 26.61
C ASP A 42 7.03 -2.50 27.10
N ILE A 43 6.38 -1.43 26.61
CA ILE A 43 5.00 -1.07 26.90
C ILE A 43 4.21 -0.95 25.59
N ASN A 44 2.88 -1.02 25.67
CA ASN A 44 2.02 -0.85 24.50
C ASN A 44 2.17 0.56 23.92
N GLY A 45 2.87 0.67 22.79
CA GLY A 45 3.04 1.90 22.02
C GLY A 45 2.04 2.03 20.87
N PRO A 46 1.78 3.26 20.39
CA PRO A 46 0.98 3.48 19.20
C PRO A 46 1.68 2.89 17.96
N ARG A 47 0.89 2.33 17.04
CA ARG A 47 1.38 1.81 15.76
C ARG A 47 1.58 2.97 14.79
N TYR A 48 2.80 3.46 14.65
CA TYR A 48 3.18 4.50 13.69
C TYR A 48 3.33 3.95 12.27
N THR A 49 2.21 3.51 11.67
CA THR A 49 2.17 3.03 10.28
C THR A 49 2.01 4.16 9.25
N SER A 50 1.54 5.32 9.71
CA SER A 50 1.35 6.57 8.95
C SER A 50 1.30 7.76 9.91
N TYR A 51 1.41 8.97 9.36
CA TYR A 51 1.22 10.22 10.13
C TYR A 51 0.41 11.23 9.30
N PRO A 52 -0.72 11.76 9.81
CA PRO A 52 -1.41 11.33 11.03
C PRO A 52 -1.83 9.85 11.00
N THR A 53 -2.00 9.24 12.17
CA THR A 53 -2.37 7.81 12.29
C THR A 53 -3.86 7.59 12.00
N ALA A 54 -4.26 6.35 11.67
CA ALA A 54 -5.64 5.97 11.32
C ALA A 54 -6.74 6.43 12.32
N PRO A 55 -6.53 6.52 13.65
CA PRO A 55 -7.51 7.10 14.57
C PRO A 55 -7.91 8.56 14.26
N HIS A 56 -7.17 9.26 13.42
CA HIS A 56 -7.48 10.62 12.97
C HIS A 56 -8.38 10.63 11.72
N PHE A 57 -8.70 9.47 11.14
CA PHE A 57 -9.66 9.40 10.04
C PHE A 57 -11.07 9.70 10.53
N HIS A 58 -11.83 10.43 9.73
CA HIS A 58 -13.19 10.85 10.05
C HIS A 58 -14.07 10.92 8.80
N GLU A 59 -15.38 10.84 8.98
CA GLU A 59 -16.36 10.81 7.89
C GLU A 59 -16.53 12.14 7.14
N ARG A 60 -15.92 13.24 7.61
CA ARG A 60 -15.96 14.53 6.89
C ARG A 60 -15.14 14.55 5.61
N PHE A 61 -14.25 13.57 5.41
CA PHE A 61 -13.50 13.45 4.16
C PHE A 61 -14.42 12.82 3.11
N SER A 62 -14.66 13.55 2.02
CA SER A 62 -15.67 13.25 1.02
C SER A 62 -15.07 12.70 -0.28
N GLU A 63 -15.94 12.28 -1.20
CA GLU A 63 -15.54 11.94 -2.57
C GLU A 63 -14.96 13.15 -3.32
N ASP A 64 -15.52 14.34 -3.11
CA ASP A 64 -15.04 15.57 -3.75
C ASP A 64 -13.62 15.92 -3.32
N ASP A 65 -13.30 15.72 -2.03
CA ASP A 65 -11.92 15.87 -1.52
C ASP A 65 -10.96 14.92 -2.22
N LEU A 66 -11.35 13.65 -2.40
CA LEU A 66 -10.54 12.66 -3.11
C LEU A 66 -10.30 13.08 -4.57
N ARG A 67 -11.36 13.49 -5.29
CA ARG A 67 -11.26 13.93 -6.69
C ARG A 67 -10.39 15.16 -6.83
N SER A 68 -10.54 16.13 -5.93
CA SER A 68 -9.73 17.36 -5.91
C SER A 68 -8.24 17.04 -5.70
N ILE A 69 -7.91 16.16 -4.75
CA ILE A 69 -6.52 15.74 -4.49
C ILE A 69 -5.94 14.97 -5.69
N ALA A 70 -6.72 14.08 -6.31
CA ALA A 70 -6.28 13.34 -7.49
C ALA A 70 -5.95 14.29 -8.65
N HIS A 71 -6.85 15.23 -8.95
CA HIS A 71 -6.65 16.26 -9.97
C HIS A 71 -5.41 17.12 -9.68
N ALA A 72 -5.28 17.66 -8.47
CA ALA A 72 -4.10 18.44 -8.08
C ALA A 72 -2.80 17.62 -8.21
N SER A 73 -2.84 16.31 -7.97
CA SER A 73 -1.67 15.43 -8.13
C SER A 73 -1.28 15.18 -9.59
N ASN A 74 -2.22 15.36 -10.52
CA ASN A 74 -1.97 15.29 -11.96
C ASN A 74 -1.39 16.61 -12.47
N GLU A 75 -1.80 17.75 -11.91
CA GLU A 75 -1.29 19.08 -12.26
C GLU A 75 0.10 19.40 -11.68
N ASP A 76 0.66 18.53 -10.83
CA ASP A 76 2.05 18.67 -10.36
C ASP A 76 3.00 18.80 -11.57
N PRO A 77 3.94 19.77 -11.63
CA PRO A 77 4.84 19.93 -12.78
C PRO A 77 5.67 18.68 -13.13
N ILE A 78 5.85 17.80 -12.13
CA ILE A 78 6.46 16.49 -12.28
C ILE A 78 5.58 15.49 -11.49
N PRO A 79 4.50 14.96 -12.09
CA PRO A 79 3.59 14.06 -11.42
C PRO A 79 4.34 12.81 -10.96
N ARG A 80 4.12 12.40 -9.71
CA ARG A 80 4.79 11.21 -9.18
C ARG A 80 4.19 9.95 -9.80
N ALA A 81 5.03 8.93 -10.00
CA ALA A 81 4.55 7.60 -10.36
C ALA A 81 3.58 7.05 -9.30
N LEU A 82 2.65 6.20 -9.74
CA LEU A 82 1.64 5.57 -8.90
C LEU A 82 2.21 4.30 -8.25
N SER A 83 1.83 4.04 -7.00
CA SER A 83 1.85 2.67 -6.46
C SER A 83 0.44 2.24 -6.16
N VAL A 84 0.12 1.00 -6.50
CA VAL A 84 -1.19 0.40 -6.27
C VAL A 84 -1.07 -0.65 -5.18
N TYR A 85 -1.93 -0.55 -4.16
CA TYR A 85 -2.15 -1.59 -3.16
C TYR A 85 -3.52 -2.24 -3.39
N VAL A 86 -3.54 -3.55 -3.59
CA VAL A 86 -4.77 -4.34 -3.64
C VAL A 86 -4.85 -5.22 -2.40
N HIS A 87 -5.96 -5.11 -1.67
CA HIS A 87 -6.24 -5.96 -0.53
C HIS A 87 -6.92 -7.25 -1.02
N ILE A 88 -6.47 -8.43 -0.62
CA ILE A 88 -7.12 -9.72 -0.86
C ILE A 88 -7.54 -10.25 0.52
N PRO A 89 -8.81 -10.14 0.91
CA PRO A 89 -9.20 -10.31 2.31
C PRO A 89 -9.33 -11.78 2.74
N PHE A 90 -8.94 -12.78 1.96
CA PHE A 90 -9.31 -14.17 2.24
C PHE A 90 -8.18 -15.01 2.82
N CYS A 91 -8.50 -15.87 3.78
CA CYS A 91 -7.60 -16.90 4.31
C CYS A 91 -8.33 -18.23 4.46
N LEU A 92 -7.67 -19.35 4.16
CA LEU A 92 -8.24 -20.70 4.31
C LEU A 92 -8.40 -21.13 5.78
N SER A 93 -7.55 -20.61 6.66
CA SER A 93 -7.50 -20.98 8.08
C SER A 93 -7.15 -19.80 8.98
N PRO A 94 -7.56 -19.85 10.26
CA PRO A 94 -7.18 -18.83 11.23
C PRO A 94 -5.75 -19.07 11.75
N CYS A 95 -4.88 -18.06 11.62
CA CYS A 95 -3.68 -17.92 12.45
C CYS A 95 -4.04 -17.13 13.73
N PHE A 96 -3.86 -17.71 14.91
CA PHE A 96 -4.25 -17.08 16.19
C PHE A 96 -3.44 -15.83 16.56
N TYR A 97 -2.26 -15.65 15.95
CA TYR A 97 -1.43 -14.46 16.12
C TYR A 97 -1.76 -13.33 15.13
N CYS A 98 -2.59 -13.58 14.12
CA CYS A 98 -2.77 -12.66 13.00
C CYS A 98 -3.76 -11.54 13.31
N GLY A 99 -3.28 -10.29 13.30
CA GLY A 99 -4.09 -9.07 13.44
C GLY A 99 -4.42 -8.36 12.12
N CYS A 100 -4.29 -9.03 10.97
CA CYS A 100 -4.65 -8.45 9.68
C CYS A 100 -6.17 -8.39 9.49
N THR A 101 -6.67 -7.38 8.77
CA THR A 101 -8.04 -7.40 8.24
C THR A 101 -8.17 -8.54 7.24
N ARG A 102 -9.00 -9.55 7.58
CA ARG A 102 -9.21 -10.75 6.77
C ARG A 102 -10.53 -11.45 7.09
N ILE A 103 -10.93 -12.33 6.20
CA ILE A 103 -12.12 -13.18 6.20
C ILE A 103 -11.63 -14.62 6.09
N ILE A 104 -11.98 -15.45 7.07
CA ILE A 104 -11.65 -16.89 7.03
C ILE A 104 -12.74 -17.61 6.24
N THR A 105 -12.35 -18.30 5.17
CA THR A 105 -13.27 -19.07 4.33
C THR A 105 -12.51 -20.18 3.60
N ARG A 106 -13.15 -21.35 3.46
CA ARG A 106 -12.68 -22.43 2.57
C ARG A 106 -13.33 -22.39 1.20
N ASP A 107 -14.42 -21.64 1.07
CA ASP A 107 -15.08 -21.41 -0.20
C ASP A 107 -14.28 -20.42 -1.03
N ARG A 108 -13.61 -20.93 -2.08
CA ARG A 108 -12.79 -20.14 -3.00
C ARG A 108 -13.63 -19.33 -3.99
N SER A 109 -14.89 -19.70 -4.23
CA SER A 109 -15.77 -18.96 -5.16
C SER A 109 -16.08 -17.55 -4.67
N ARG A 110 -15.91 -17.29 -3.37
CA ARG A 110 -16.02 -15.93 -2.80
C ARG A 110 -15.03 -14.93 -3.41
N ALA A 111 -13.90 -15.42 -3.95
CA ALA A 111 -12.96 -14.56 -4.66
C ALA A 111 -13.55 -14.00 -5.96
N ASP A 112 -14.44 -14.73 -6.65
CA ASP A 112 -14.98 -14.29 -7.94
C ASP A 112 -15.87 -13.06 -7.78
N GLY A 113 -16.81 -13.10 -6.84
CA GLY A 113 -17.65 -11.94 -6.52
C GLY A 113 -16.83 -10.76 -5.99
N TYR A 114 -15.79 -11.04 -5.19
CA TYR A 114 -14.86 -9.99 -4.75
C TYR A 114 -14.13 -9.32 -5.92
N LEU A 115 -13.59 -10.11 -6.86
CA LEU A 115 -12.91 -9.61 -8.03
C LEU A 115 -13.83 -8.80 -8.94
N GLU A 116 -15.10 -9.19 -9.08
CA GLU A 116 -16.08 -8.38 -9.82
C GLU A 116 -16.24 -6.98 -9.23
N HIS A 117 -16.40 -6.87 -7.91
CA HIS A 117 -16.54 -5.58 -7.25
C HIS A 117 -15.24 -4.77 -7.31
N LEU A 118 -14.09 -5.41 -7.09
CA LEU A 118 -12.78 -4.77 -7.16
C LEU A 118 -12.50 -4.20 -8.56
N LEU A 119 -12.82 -4.95 -9.62
CA LEU A 119 -12.63 -4.50 -10.99
C LEU A 119 -13.53 -3.31 -11.32
N ARG A 120 -14.79 -3.29 -10.84
CA ARG A 120 -15.67 -2.12 -10.96
C ARG A 120 -15.11 -0.91 -10.19
N GLU A 121 -14.56 -1.11 -9.00
CA GLU A 121 -13.89 -0.04 -8.25
C GLU A 121 -12.71 0.53 -9.05
N ILE A 122 -11.89 -0.32 -9.67
CA ILE A 122 -10.79 0.09 -10.55
C ILE A 122 -11.33 0.91 -11.73
N GLU A 123 -12.36 0.44 -12.43
CA GLU A 123 -12.99 1.17 -13.54
C GLU A 123 -13.50 2.56 -13.15
N MET A 124 -14.01 2.72 -11.92
CA MET A 124 -14.50 4.01 -11.42
C MET A 124 -13.38 4.95 -10.94
N THR A 125 -12.26 4.41 -10.47
CA THR A 125 -11.19 5.19 -9.81
C THR A 125 -10.00 5.47 -10.71
N ALA A 126 -9.67 4.58 -11.64
CA ALA A 126 -8.54 4.76 -12.54
C ALA A 126 -8.63 6.05 -13.40
N PRO A 127 -9.81 6.44 -13.94
CA PRO A 127 -9.96 7.69 -14.70
C PRO A 127 -9.68 8.99 -13.92
N MET A 128 -9.49 8.92 -12.60
CA MET A 128 -9.08 10.08 -11.79
C MET A 128 -7.58 10.44 -11.98
N PHE A 129 -6.79 9.54 -12.58
CA PHE A 129 -5.35 9.71 -12.79
C PHE A 129 -5.03 9.77 -14.28
N ASP A 130 -4.04 10.57 -14.67
CA ASP A 130 -3.66 10.70 -16.08
C ASP A 130 -3.13 9.38 -16.64
N ALA A 131 -3.53 9.06 -17.89
CA ALA A 131 -3.23 7.78 -18.53
C ALA A 131 -1.74 7.53 -18.80
N ASP A 132 -0.91 8.58 -18.75
CA ASP A 132 0.55 8.48 -18.91
C ASP A 132 1.29 8.35 -17.56
N ARG A 133 0.59 8.35 -16.42
CA ARG A 133 1.22 8.13 -15.11
C ARG A 133 1.66 6.68 -14.94
N PRO A 134 2.97 6.40 -14.82
CA PRO A 134 3.43 5.03 -14.69
C PRO A 134 3.08 4.46 -13.31
N VAL A 135 2.58 3.23 -13.27
CA VAL A 135 2.52 2.42 -12.05
C VAL A 135 3.86 1.72 -11.87
N ASN A 136 4.65 2.13 -10.88
CA ASN A 136 5.98 1.55 -10.64
C ASN A 136 6.02 0.52 -9.52
N GLN A 137 4.94 0.38 -8.76
CA GLN A 137 4.86 -0.57 -7.65
C GLN A 137 3.43 -1.09 -7.49
N LEU A 138 3.29 -2.41 -7.57
CA LEU A 138 2.06 -3.14 -7.25
C LEU A 138 2.30 -4.00 -6.01
N HIS A 139 1.43 -3.89 -5.01
CA HIS A 139 1.46 -4.74 -3.83
C HIS A 139 0.11 -5.41 -3.60
N LEU A 140 0.13 -6.73 -3.39
CA LEU A 140 -1.03 -7.53 -3.04
C LEU A 140 -0.89 -7.95 -1.57
N GLY A 141 -1.82 -7.57 -0.71
CA GLY A 141 -1.74 -7.84 0.74
C GLY A 141 -3.10 -8.16 1.38
N GLY A 142 -3.15 -8.21 2.71
CA GLY A 142 -4.34 -8.59 3.47
C GLY A 142 -4.24 -10.03 3.98
N GLY A 143 -5.00 -10.93 3.40
CA GLY A 143 -4.72 -12.36 3.42
C GLY A 143 -3.60 -12.73 2.44
N PRO A 144 -3.25 -14.02 2.33
CA PRO A 144 -2.24 -14.44 1.37
C PRO A 144 -2.77 -14.30 -0.07
N PRO A 145 -2.07 -13.58 -0.96
CA PRO A 145 -2.54 -13.37 -2.34
C PRO A 145 -2.75 -14.65 -3.14
N ASN A 146 -2.09 -15.75 -2.76
CA ASN A 146 -2.27 -17.07 -3.34
C ASN A 146 -3.62 -17.76 -2.97
N PHE A 147 -4.51 -17.07 -2.25
CA PHE A 147 -5.92 -17.44 -2.19
C PHE A 147 -6.58 -17.33 -3.56
N LEU A 148 -6.14 -16.40 -4.42
CA LEU A 148 -6.54 -16.38 -5.82
C LEU A 148 -5.82 -17.51 -6.56
N ASP A 149 -6.55 -18.22 -7.42
CA ASP A 149 -5.92 -19.11 -8.39
C ASP A 149 -5.27 -18.32 -9.55
N ALA A 150 -4.61 -19.03 -10.47
CA ALA A 150 -3.89 -18.40 -11.58
C ALA A 150 -4.82 -17.61 -12.52
N THR A 151 -6.02 -18.11 -12.79
CA THR A 151 -7.02 -17.46 -13.66
C THR A 151 -7.53 -16.17 -13.00
N GLN A 152 -7.85 -16.24 -11.72
CA GLN A 152 -8.28 -15.10 -10.91
C GLN A 152 -7.18 -14.03 -10.79
N MET A 153 -5.94 -14.46 -10.59
CA MET A 153 -4.78 -13.56 -10.55
C MET A 153 -4.57 -12.88 -11.92
N GLN A 154 -4.64 -13.64 -13.01
CA GLN A 154 -4.53 -13.08 -14.35
C GLN A 154 -5.64 -12.05 -14.61
N ARG A 155 -6.89 -12.37 -14.26
CA ARG A 155 -8.03 -11.45 -14.38
C ARG A 155 -7.80 -10.14 -13.62
N LEU A 156 -7.28 -10.21 -12.39
CA LEU A 156 -6.92 -9.02 -11.61
C LEU A 156 -5.85 -8.17 -12.31
N LEU A 157 -4.76 -8.80 -12.74
CA LEU A 157 -3.65 -8.11 -13.40
C LEU A 157 -4.06 -7.49 -14.74
N GLU A 158 -4.92 -8.16 -15.50
CA GLU A 158 -5.48 -7.61 -16.74
C GLU A 158 -6.39 -6.42 -16.47
N GLY A 159 -7.22 -6.47 -15.43
CA GLY A 159 -8.04 -5.34 -15.01
C GLY A 159 -7.21 -4.12 -14.63
N LEU A 160 -6.17 -4.32 -13.83
CA LEU A 160 -5.23 -3.27 -13.42
C LEU A 160 -4.40 -2.68 -14.57
N LYS A 161 -4.26 -3.39 -15.69
CA LYS A 161 -3.56 -2.88 -16.88
C LYS A 161 -4.47 -2.08 -17.81
N LYS A 162 -5.78 -2.30 -17.74
CA LYS A 162 -6.78 -1.66 -18.61
C LYS A 162 -7.30 -0.35 -18.04
N GLY A 163 -7.47 -0.29 -16.71
CA GLY A 163 -7.79 0.94 -15.99
C GLY A 163 -6.56 1.82 -15.91
#